data_AF-A0A7S1Q2I3-F1
#
_entry.id   AF-A0A7S1Q2I3-F1
#
_cell.length_a   1.000
_cell.length_b   1.000
_cell.length_c   1.000
_cell.angle_alpha   90.00
_cell.angle_beta   90.00
_cell.angle_gamma   90.00
#
_symmetry.space_group_name_H-M   'P 1'
#
loop_
_entity.id
_entity.type
_entity.pdbx_description
1 polymer ?
#
loop_
_entity_poly.entity_id
_entity_poly.type
_entity_poly.pdbx_seq_one_letter_code
_entity_poly.pdbx_strand_id
1 'polypeptide(L)'
;EEAPAEEEEAPAEEEEAPAEEDSDAEDAGVQEHLKDAVEGSLRLKRLLSRDDDDAPQAKKQKVVDAETLQKEAKIRQLLAKWQMTADAVSKHVLKGLSLQELNEIVASNWAPDKFHTQK
;
A
#
# COMPACT_ATOMS: atom_id res chain seq x y z
N GLU A 1 3.21 -44.88 44.25
CA GLU A 1 3.21 -43.60 43.51
C GLU A 1 2.07 -42.78 44.06
N GLU A 2 2.36 -41.99 45.09
CA GLU A 2 2.90 -40.62 45.07
C GLU A 2 1.76 -39.60 45.08
N ALA A 3 1.60 -38.97 46.25
CA ALA A 3 0.91 -37.69 46.45
C ALA A 3 1.88 -36.55 46.12
N PRO A 4 1.37 -35.38 45.70
CA PRO A 4 1.32 -34.22 46.60
C PRO A 4 0.01 -33.43 46.44
N ALA A 5 -0.67 -33.00 47.51
CA ALA A 5 -0.32 -32.02 48.55
C ALA A 5 -0.63 -30.56 48.14
N GLU A 6 -1.54 -30.03 48.95
CA GLU A 6 -2.23 -28.74 49.01
C GLU A 6 -1.33 -27.53 49.34
N GLU A 7 -1.83 -26.35 48.95
CA GLU A 7 -1.79 -25.05 49.65
C GLU A 7 -0.50 -24.24 49.89
N GLU A 8 -0.75 -22.94 50.13
CA GLU A 8 0.14 -21.84 50.57
C GLU A 8 1.07 -21.23 49.48
N GLU A 9 1.19 -19.91 49.29
CA GLU A 9 0.97 -18.76 50.18
C GLU A 9 0.99 -17.47 49.32
N ALA A 10 0.25 -16.45 49.73
CA ALA A 10 0.48 -15.05 49.38
C ALA A 10 0.67 -14.30 50.72
N PRO A 11 1.19 -13.05 50.82
CA PRO A 11 1.97 -12.19 49.91
C PRO A 11 3.21 -11.55 50.61
N ALA A 12 3.83 -10.57 49.93
CA ALA A 12 4.67 -9.48 50.46
C ALA A 12 6.17 -9.74 50.73
N GLU A 13 7.02 -9.17 49.86
CA GLU A 13 8.18 -8.42 50.34
C GLU A 13 8.47 -7.23 49.41
N GLU A 14 8.50 -6.07 50.01
CA GLU A 14 8.78 -4.74 49.49
C GLU A 14 10.31 -4.58 49.45
N GLU A 15 10.91 -4.43 48.28
CA GLU A 15 12.33 -4.04 48.18
C GLU A 15 12.48 -2.92 47.15
N GLU A 16 12.66 -1.72 47.72
CA GLU A 16 13.38 -0.55 47.23
C GLU A 16 13.31 -0.21 45.74
N ALA A 17 12.74 0.96 45.46
CA ALA A 17 13.17 1.76 44.32
C ALA A 17 14.59 2.28 44.56
N PRO A 18 15.57 2.02 43.66
CA PRO A 18 16.67 2.93 43.45
C PRO A 18 16.42 3.71 42.16
N ALA A 19 16.29 5.01 42.35
CA ALA A 19 16.72 6.07 41.44
C ALA A 19 16.22 6.03 39.99
N GLU A 20 15.33 6.99 39.68
CA GLU A 20 15.36 7.67 38.40
C GLU A 20 16.79 8.15 38.06
N GLU A 21 17.56 7.36 37.30
CA GLU A 21 18.80 7.84 36.69
C GLU A 21 19.21 6.93 35.51
N ASP A 22 18.44 6.93 34.42
CA ASP A 22 18.98 6.52 33.11
C ASP A 22 18.21 7.14 31.94
N SER A 23 18.14 8.48 31.91
CA SER A 23 17.72 9.22 30.70
C SER A 23 18.69 10.32 30.29
N ASP A 24 19.86 10.43 30.94
CA ASP A 24 20.83 11.50 30.67
C ASP A 24 22.17 10.99 30.11
N ALA A 25 22.36 9.66 29.99
CA ALA A 25 23.61 9.08 29.48
C ALA A 25 23.74 9.07 27.95
N GLU A 26 22.70 9.42 27.18
CA GLU A 26 22.74 9.41 25.71
C GLU A 26 23.14 10.74 25.06
N ASP A 27 23.31 11.83 25.82
CA ASP A 27 23.56 13.15 25.23
C ASP A 27 25.07 13.47 25.04
N ALA A 28 25.96 12.81 25.77
CA ALA A 28 27.38 13.21 25.85
C ALA A 28 28.30 12.67 24.74
N GLY A 29 27.82 11.79 23.85
CA GLY A 29 28.66 11.09 22.87
C GLY A 29 28.23 11.19 21.40
N VAL A 30 27.04 11.71 21.13
CA VAL A 30 26.46 11.72 19.78
C VAL A 30 26.77 13.06 19.13
N GLN A 31 27.49 13.05 18.00
CA GLN A 31 27.76 14.27 17.23
C GLN A 31 26.42 14.97 16.90
N GLU A 32 26.40 16.29 16.95
CA GLU A 32 25.18 17.12 16.86
C GLU A 32 24.30 16.78 15.63
N HIS A 33 24.91 16.37 14.52
CA HIS A 33 24.22 15.93 13.30
C HIS A 33 23.57 14.53 13.40
N LEU A 34 24.06 13.68 14.30
CA LEU A 34 23.48 12.36 14.58
C LEU A 34 22.32 12.46 15.59
N LYS A 35 22.32 13.47 16.46
CA LYS A 35 21.20 13.73 17.39
C LYS A 35 19.90 14.03 16.65
N ASP A 36 19.94 14.89 15.64
CA ASP A 36 18.78 15.23 14.79
C ASP A 36 18.24 14.01 14.03
N ALA A 37 19.15 13.14 13.54
CA ALA A 37 18.76 11.90 12.86
C ALA A 37 18.09 10.89 13.81
N VAL A 38 18.59 10.75 15.04
CA VAL A 38 18.01 9.86 16.06
C VAL A 38 16.66 10.40 16.54
N GLU A 39 16.55 11.71 16.80
CA GLU A 39 15.28 12.34 17.21
C GLU A 39 14.21 12.25 16.10
N GLY A 40 14.60 12.50 14.84
CA GLY A 40 13.74 12.33 13.68
C GLY A 40 13.24 10.90 13.51
N SER A 41 14.15 9.92 13.66
CA SER A 41 13.82 8.49 13.60
C SER A 41 12.87 8.06 14.73
N LEU A 42 13.11 8.53 15.95
CA LEU A 42 12.28 8.21 17.12
C LEU A 42 10.88 8.84 17.01
N ARG A 43 10.79 10.07 16.51
CA ARG A 43 9.52 10.75 16.22
C ARG A 43 8.72 10.02 15.14
N LEU A 44 9.38 9.58 14.07
CA LEU A 44 8.75 8.76 13.03
C LEU A 44 8.25 7.43 13.60
N LYS A 45 9.05 6.77 14.44
CA LYS A 45 8.67 5.50 15.07
C LYS A 45 7.43 5.68 15.96
N ARG A 46 7.35 6.76 16.74
CA ARG A 46 6.16 7.08 17.55
C ARG A 46 4.91 7.37 16.71
N LEU A 47 5.06 8.07 15.58
CA LEU A 47 3.95 8.35 14.67
C LEU A 47 3.44 7.08 13.99
N LEU A 48 4.35 6.21 13.54
CA LEU A 48 4.00 4.97 12.83
C LEU A 48 3.44 3.90 13.78
N SER A 49 4.03 3.72 14.98
CA SER A 49 3.49 2.77 15.96
C SER A 49 2.10 3.16 16.46
N ARG A 50 1.76 4.46 16.48
CA ARG A 50 0.42 4.92 16.84
C ARG A 50 -0.62 4.74 15.72
N ASP A 51 -0.18 4.62 14.47
CA ASP A 51 -1.06 4.39 13.30
C ASP A 51 -1.29 2.89 13.04
N ASP A 52 -0.35 2.02 13.42
CA ASP A 52 -0.47 0.56 13.26
C ASP A 52 -1.47 -0.10 14.24
N ASP A 53 -1.66 0.46 15.45
CA ASP A 53 -2.56 -0.10 16.47
C ASP A 53 -4.05 0.28 16.28
N ASP A 54 -4.40 1.30 15.49
CA ASP A 54 -5.78 1.83 15.40
C ASP A 54 -6.38 1.84 13.96
N ALA A 55 -5.61 1.52 12.91
CA ALA A 55 -6.09 1.64 11.54
C ALA A 55 -6.48 0.30 10.88
N PRO A 56 -7.75 0.09 10.47
CA PRO A 56 -8.10 -1.05 9.62
C PRO A 56 -7.39 -0.89 8.27
N GLN A 57 -6.55 -1.87 7.90
CA GLN A 57 -5.80 -1.98 6.63
C GLN A 57 -6.39 -1.14 5.50
N ALA A 58 -5.91 0.10 5.38
CA ALA A 58 -6.30 0.99 4.29
C ALA A 58 -5.77 0.37 2.99
N LYS A 59 -6.67 -0.23 2.22
CA LYS A 59 -6.36 -0.76 0.88
C LYS A 59 -5.74 0.38 0.09
N LYS A 60 -4.43 0.29 -0.15
CA LYS A 60 -3.64 1.29 -0.88
C LYS A 60 -4.38 1.65 -2.16
N GLN A 61 -4.99 2.83 -2.17
CA GLN A 61 -5.72 3.32 -3.32
C GLN A 61 -4.70 3.53 -4.42
N LYS A 62 -4.77 2.72 -5.47
CA LYS A 62 -3.88 2.85 -6.61
C LYS A 62 -4.09 4.24 -7.19
N VAL A 63 -3.05 5.07 -7.13
CA VAL A 63 -3.03 6.36 -7.81
C VAL A 63 -3.09 6.06 -9.31
N VAL A 64 -4.27 6.20 -9.89
CA VAL A 64 -4.45 6.04 -11.33
C VAL A 64 -4.12 7.37 -11.97
N ASP A 65 -3.13 7.36 -12.85
CA ASP A 65 -2.70 8.55 -13.58
C ASP A 65 -3.83 9.07 -14.49
N ALA A 66 -3.91 10.38 -14.67
CA ALA A 66 -4.92 11.03 -15.50
C ALA A 66 -4.86 10.54 -16.96
N GLU A 67 -3.66 10.28 -17.49
CA GLU A 67 -3.48 9.74 -18.84
C GLU A 67 -4.08 8.34 -18.95
N THR A 68 -3.93 7.53 -17.90
CA THR A 68 -4.47 6.16 -17.86
C THR A 68 -5.99 6.18 -17.89
N LEU A 69 -6.63 7.09 -17.15
CA LEU A 69 -8.08 7.29 -17.17
C LEU A 69 -8.58 7.72 -18.56
N GLN A 70 -7.87 8.64 -19.21
CA GLN A 70 -8.22 9.08 -20.57
C GLN A 70 -8.08 7.96 -21.59
N LYS A 71 -7.00 7.18 -21.53
CA LYS A 71 -6.82 5.98 -22.36
C LYS A 71 -7.98 5.00 -22.15
N GLU A 72 -8.31 4.68 -20.90
CA GLU A 72 -9.40 3.77 -20.61
C GLU A 72 -10.75 4.24 -21.16
N ALA A 73 -11.04 5.55 -21.07
CA ALA A 73 -12.26 6.11 -21.64
C ALA A 73 -12.31 5.93 -23.17
N LYS A 74 -11.21 6.17 -23.87
CA LYS A 74 -11.10 5.98 -25.33
C LYS A 74 -11.24 4.51 -25.74
N ILE A 75 -10.62 3.61 -24.98
CA ILE A 75 -10.76 2.16 -25.18
C ILE A 75 -12.23 1.74 -25.03
N ARG A 76 -12.90 2.19 -23.96
CA ARG A 76 -14.34 1.90 -23.76
C ARG A 76 -15.20 2.46 -24.90
N GLN A 77 -14.89 3.65 -25.39
CA GLN A 77 -15.57 4.25 -26.54
C GLN A 77 -15.43 3.40 -27.80
N LEU A 78 -14.22 2.92 -28.13
CA LEU A 78 -13.98 2.07 -29.30
C LEU A 78 -14.70 0.72 -29.18
N LEU A 79 -14.59 0.06 -28.01
CA LEU A 79 -15.25 -1.21 -27.78
C LEU A 79 -16.78 -1.09 -27.85
N ALA A 80 -17.35 0.02 -27.38
CA ALA A 80 -18.77 0.31 -27.54
C ALA A 80 -19.15 0.55 -29.00
N LYS A 81 -18.35 1.33 -29.75
CA LYS A 81 -18.54 1.59 -31.20
C LYS A 81 -18.54 0.30 -32.00
N TRP A 82 -17.66 -0.64 -31.66
CA TRP A 82 -17.55 -1.93 -32.35
C TRP A 82 -18.50 -2.99 -31.82
N GLN A 83 -19.24 -2.72 -30.73
CA GLN A 83 -20.07 -3.70 -30.01
C GLN A 83 -19.27 -4.93 -29.53
N MET A 84 -18.04 -4.69 -29.08
CA MET A 84 -17.09 -5.71 -28.61
C MET A 84 -16.69 -5.47 -27.14
N THR A 85 -17.60 -4.95 -26.33
CA THR A 85 -17.34 -4.57 -24.92
C THR A 85 -16.88 -5.73 -24.04
N ALA A 86 -17.30 -6.96 -24.37
CA ALA A 86 -16.92 -8.18 -23.66
C ALA A 86 -15.64 -8.83 -24.20
N ASP A 87 -15.10 -8.37 -25.35
CA ASP A 87 -13.92 -9.00 -25.94
C ASP A 87 -12.64 -8.57 -25.20
N ALA A 88 -12.07 -9.53 -24.47
CA ALA A 88 -10.85 -9.34 -23.72
C ALA A 88 -9.63 -9.14 -24.64
N VAL A 89 -9.62 -9.74 -25.83
CA VAL A 89 -8.50 -9.66 -26.77
C VAL A 89 -8.41 -8.26 -27.35
N SER A 90 -9.51 -7.74 -27.92
CA SER A 90 -9.56 -6.35 -28.40
C SER A 90 -9.21 -5.36 -27.30
N LYS A 91 -9.73 -5.56 -26.08
CA LYS A 91 -9.39 -4.70 -24.94
C LYS A 91 -7.90 -4.74 -24.60
N HIS A 92 -7.26 -5.90 -24.68
CA HIS A 92 -5.83 -6.03 -24.41
C HIS A 92 -4.99 -5.35 -25.49
N VAL A 93 -5.31 -5.55 -26.77
CA VAL A 93 -4.60 -4.92 -27.89
C VAL A 93 -4.70 -3.39 -27.80
N LEU A 94 -5.89 -2.86 -27.53
CA LEU A 94 -6.10 -1.41 -27.39
C LEU A 94 -5.36 -0.79 -26.18
N LYS A 95 -5.03 -1.58 -25.15
CA LYS A 95 -4.21 -1.10 -24.02
C LYS A 95 -2.75 -0.89 -24.40
N GLY A 96 -2.26 -1.60 -25.41
CA GLY A 96 -0.89 -1.46 -25.91
C GLY A 96 -0.67 -0.19 -26.74
N LEU A 97 -1.75 0.44 -27.21
CA LEU A 97 -1.68 1.63 -28.06
C LEU A 97 -1.45 2.92 -27.26
N SER A 98 -0.83 3.89 -27.92
CA SER A 98 -0.71 5.26 -27.43
C SER A 98 -2.06 5.99 -27.47
N LEU A 99 -2.17 7.07 -26.69
CA LEU A 99 -3.40 7.89 -26.69
C LEU A 99 -3.63 8.57 -28.06
N GLN A 100 -2.56 8.87 -28.80
CA GLN A 100 -2.64 9.44 -30.15
C GLN A 100 -3.27 8.45 -31.13
N GLU A 101 -2.74 7.23 -31.18
CA GLU A 101 -3.26 6.15 -32.05
C GLU A 101 -4.72 5.82 -31.72
N LEU A 102 -5.10 5.80 -30.43
CA LEU A 102 -6.49 5.59 -30.03
C LEU A 102 -7.41 6.70 -30.58
N ASN A 103 -6.95 7.96 -30.61
CA ASN A 103 -7.73 9.06 -31.19
C ASN A 103 -7.83 8.96 -32.72
N GLU A 104 -6.74 8.56 -33.38
CA GLU A 104 -6.74 8.31 -34.83
C GLU A 104 -7.72 7.19 -35.20
N ILE A 105 -7.73 6.10 -34.43
CA ILE A 105 -8.67 4.99 -34.64
C ILE A 105 -10.12 5.44 -34.38
N VAL A 106 -10.36 6.31 -33.40
CA VAL A 106 -11.71 6.86 -33.18
C VAL A 106 -12.17 7.72 -34.35
N ALA A 107 -11.26 8.52 -34.92
CA ALA A 107 -11.52 9.40 -36.06
C ALA A 107 -11.65 8.63 -37.38
N SER A 108 -10.83 7.61 -37.58
CA SER A 108 -10.97 6.67 -38.68
C SER A 108 -12.22 5.83 -38.41
N ASN A 109 -13.16 5.73 -39.35
CA ASN A 109 -14.34 4.86 -39.17
C ASN A 109 -13.99 3.37 -39.34
N TRP A 110 -12.78 2.98 -38.95
CA TRP A 110 -12.32 1.61 -38.98
C TRP A 110 -12.97 0.78 -37.88
N ALA A 111 -13.24 -0.49 -38.18
CA ALA A 111 -13.73 -1.48 -37.25
C ALA A 111 -13.09 -2.85 -37.56
N PRO A 112 -12.77 -3.66 -36.54
CA PRO A 112 -12.22 -5.00 -36.74
C PRO A 112 -13.28 -5.93 -37.36
N ASP A 113 -12.81 -6.84 -38.23
CA ASP A 113 -13.64 -7.89 -38.80
C ASP A 113 -13.95 -8.96 -37.74
N LYS A 114 -15.21 -9.03 -37.33
CA LYS A 114 -15.70 -9.91 -36.25
C LYS A 114 -15.75 -11.39 -36.66
N PHE A 115 -15.69 -11.67 -37.97
CA PHE A 115 -15.90 -13.03 -38.51
C PHE A 115 -14.62 -13.63 -39.09
N HIS A 116 -13.46 -13.00 -38.86
CA HIS A 116 -12.18 -13.50 -39.33
C HIS A 116 -11.63 -14.66 -38.48
N THR A 117 -12.46 -15.66 -38.19
CA THR A 117 -11.98 -16.97 -37.75
C THR A 117 -11.63 -17.77 -38.99
N GLN A 118 -10.36 -17.76 -39.38
CA GLN A 118 -9.85 -18.67 -40.41
C GLN A 118 -10.10 -20.12 -39.95
N LYS A 119 -10.65 -20.93 -40.86
CA LYS A 119 -10.87 -22.37 -40.69
C LYS A 119 -9.56 -23.13 -40.53
#